data_AF-A0A1W1ZX78-F1
#
_entry.id   AF-A0A1W1ZX78-F1
#
_cell.length_a   1.000
_cell.length_b   1.000
_cell.length_c   1.000
_cell.angle_alpha   90.00
_cell.angle_beta   90.00
_cell.angle_gamma   90.00
#
_symmetry.space_group_name_H-M   'P 1'
#
loop_
_entity.id
_entity.type
_entity.pdbx_description
1 polymer ?
#
loop_
_entity_poly.entity_id
_entity_poly.type
_entity_poly.pdbx_seq_one_letter_code
_entity_poly.pdbx_strand_id
1 'polypeptide(L)'
;MFIPKYKVLLKTIRYLVIFGICSSIHLVYALDNTSIEFGMDLFLNKANCQSCHGWSGDGRKTDNQMPDGANLRESALDRDMVVTAIKCGRPGNNMPAFDRLAYSDGRCYGLLKSQMSATPMPDPPATLQNREIEAIVDFLFAKVIKQGKMNQEKCVQFWGGNPPLCGLITQ
;
A
#
# COMPACT_ATOMS: atom_id res chain seq x y z
N MET A 1 -13.12 -53.50 -49.84
CA MET A 1 -13.90 -53.23 -48.62
C MET A 1 -13.12 -52.23 -47.78
N PHE A 2 -13.52 -50.95 -47.83
CA PHE A 2 -12.85 -49.80 -47.20
C PHE A 2 -13.38 -49.62 -45.76
N ILE A 3 -12.49 -49.63 -44.76
CA ILE A 3 -12.80 -49.18 -43.39
C ILE A 3 -11.71 -48.18 -42.97
N PRO A 4 -12.06 -47.03 -42.35
CA PRO A 4 -11.31 -45.80 -42.55
C PRO A 4 -10.36 -45.44 -41.40
N LYS A 5 -9.24 -44.79 -41.73
CA LYS A 5 -8.15 -44.33 -40.83
C LYS A 5 -8.54 -43.22 -39.83
N TYR A 6 -9.82 -42.82 -39.71
CA TYR A 6 -10.23 -41.62 -38.95
C TYR A 6 -10.42 -41.83 -37.44
N LYS A 7 -10.46 -43.08 -36.94
CA LYS A 7 -10.74 -43.34 -35.50
C LYS A 7 -9.53 -43.21 -34.57
N VAL A 8 -8.30 -43.13 -35.09
CA VAL A 8 -7.10 -43.00 -34.25
C VAL A 8 -6.75 -41.53 -33.98
N LEU A 9 -7.17 -40.60 -34.85
CA LEU A 9 -6.84 -39.18 -34.74
C LEU A 9 -7.62 -38.46 -33.61
N LEU A 10 -8.80 -38.96 -33.22
CA LEU A 10 -9.63 -38.31 -32.19
C LEU A 10 -9.17 -38.58 -30.74
N LYS A 11 -8.41 -39.67 -30.50
CA LYS A 11 -8.04 -40.06 -29.12
C LYS A 11 -6.83 -39.30 -28.59
N THR A 12 -5.97 -38.78 -29.48
CA THR A 12 -4.76 -38.02 -29.14
C THR A 12 -5.06 -36.55 -28.83
N ILE A 13 -6.15 -35.99 -29.34
CA ILE A 13 -6.53 -34.58 -29.14
C ILE A 13 -6.99 -34.31 -27.70
N ARG A 14 -7.47 -35.33 -26.98
CA ARG A 14 -7.99 -35.15 -25.61
C ARG A 14 -6.91 -35.00 -24.53
N TYR A 15 -5.65 -35.32 -24.83
CA TYR A 15 -4.54 -35.17 -23.89
C TYR A 15 -3.76 -33.86 -24.03
N LEU A 16 -3.94 -33.13 -25.13
CA LEU A 16 -3.17 -31.91 -25.42
C LEU A 16 -3.80 -30.61 -24.87
N VAL A 17 -5.04 -30.67 -24.37
CA VAL A 17 -5.75 -29.48 -23.87
C VAL A 17 -5.55 -29.26 -22.36
N ILE A 18 -5.04 -30.25 -21.61
CA ILE A 18 -4.93 -30.15 -20.14
C ILE A 18 -3.56 -29.58 -19.68
N PHE A 19 -2.54 -29.56 -20.54
CA PHE A 19 -1.18 -29.12 -20.15
C PHE A 19 -0.89 -27.62 -20.37
N GLY A 20 -1.83 -26.84 -20.93
CA GLY A 20 -1.57 -25.49 -21.44
C GLY A 20 -2.07 -24.30 -20.60
N ILE A 21 -2.54 -24.49 -19.36
CA ILE A 21 -3.19 -23.43 -18.56
C ILE A 21 -2.43 -23.09 -17.25
N CYS A 22 -1.20 -23.57 -17.05
CA CYS A 22 -0.49 -23.36 -15.78
C CYS A 22 0.47 -22.15 -15.72
N SER A 23 0.76 -21.48 -16.84
CA SER A 23 1.77 -20.38 -16.86
C SER A 23 1.23 -18.98 -16.55
N SER A 24 -0.08 -18.80 -16.36
CA SER A 24 -0.67 -17.46 -16.18
C SER A 24 -0.58 -16.92 -14.74
N ILE A 25 -0.36 -17.78 -13.74
CA ILE A 25 -0.53 -17.41 -12.33
C ILE A 25 0.72 -16.68 -11.79
N HIS A 26 1.92 -17.01 -12.25
CA HIS A 26 3.15 -16.39 -11.73
C HIS A 26 3.32 -14.91 -12.10
N LEU A 27 2.75 -14.45 -13.22
CA LEU A 27 2.93 -13.07 -13.66
C LEU A 27 2.15 -12.07 -12.78
N VAL A 28 1.00 -12.48 -12.23
CA VAL A 28 0.13 -11.61 -11.41
C VAL A 28 0.72 -11.38 -10.02
N TYR A 29 1.36 -12.41 -9.43
CA TYR A 29 2.02 -12.38 -8.11
C TYR A 29 3.40 -11.69 -8.11
N ALA A 30 3.92 -11.32 -9.28
CA ALA A 30 5.14 -10.51 -9.35
C ALA A 30 4.79 -9.02 -9.38
N LEU A 31 3.72 -8.66 -10.10
CA LEU A 31 3.26 -7.27 -10.22
C LEU A 31 2.72 -6.72 -8.89
N ASP A 32 2.00 -7.52 -8.12
CA ASP A 32 1.50 -7.12 -6.79
C ASP A 32 2.66 -6.82 -5.81
N ASN A 33 3.67 -7.68 -5.74
CA ASN A 33 4.82 -7.51 -4.85
C ASN A 33 5.65 -6.28 -5.23
N THR A 34 5.89 -6.04 -6.53
CA THR A 34 6.57 -4.79 -6.97
C THR A 34 5.79 -3.54 -6.60
N SER A 35 4.44 -3.59 -6.60
CA SER A 35 3.61 -2.46 -6.20
C SER A 35 3.65 -2.20 -4.69
N ILE A 36 3.72 -3.27 -3.88
CA ILE A 36 3.84 -3.20 -2.42
C ILE A 36 5.22 -2.66 -2.02
N GLU A 37 6.30 -3.13 -2.64
CA GLU A 37 7.65 -2.63 -2.41
C GLU A 37 7.78 -1.14 -2.79
N PHE A 38 7.19 -0.75 -3.92
CA PHE A 38 7.12 0.64 -4.33
C PHE A 38 6.32 1.49 -3.33
N GLY A 39 5.18 1.00 -2.85
CA GLY A 39 4.40 1.65 -1.78
C GLY A 39 5.18 1.82 -0.48
N MET A 40 5.98 0.81 -0.11
CA MET A 40 6.85 0.86 1.07
C MET A 40 7.93 1.94 0.92
N ASP A 41 8.61 2.01 -0.23
CA ASP A 41 9.62 3.05 -0.50
C ASP A 41 9.01 4.45 -0.41
N LEU A 42 7.83 4.65 -1.00
CA LEU A 42 7.11 5.92 -0.90
C LEU A 42 6.78 6.28 0.55
N PHE A 43 6.29 5.32 1.35
CA PHE A 43 5.95 5.52 2.76
C PHE A 43 7.18 5.87 3.61
N LEU A 44 8.30 5.18 3.39
CA LEU A 44 9.52 5.35 4.19
C LEU A 44 10.33 6.59 3.76
N ASN A 45 10.34 6.91 2.47
CA ASN A 45 11.29 7.87 1.90
C ASN A 45 10.57 9.08 1.30
N LYS A 46 9.91 8.93 0.14
CA LYS A 46 9.39 10.08 -0.63
C LYS A 46 8.33 10.90 0.13
N ALA A 47 7.31 10.22 0.64
CA ALA A 47 6.25 10.84 1.42
C ALA A 47 6.66 11.00 2.90
N ASN A 48 7.67 10.25 3.33
CA ASN A 48 8.24 10.26 4.68
C ASN A 48 7.16 10.10 5.78
N CYS A 49 6.15 9.27 5.53
CA CYS A 49 5.04 9.01 6.46
C CYS A 49 5.54 8.46 7.80
N GLN A 50 6.62 7.68 7.75
CA GLN A 50 7.28 7.07 8.90
C GLN A 50 7.80 8.09 9.93
N SER A 51 8.07 9.33 9.49
CA SER A 51 8.55 10.39 10.39
C SER A 51 7.57 10.70 11.50
N CYS A 52 6.25 10.57 11.25
CA CYS A 52 5.20 10.73 12.27
C CYS A 52 4.61 9.38 12.70
N HIS A 53 4.38 8.46 11.75
CA HIS A 53 3.66 7.21 11.99
C HIS A 53 4.54 6.03 12.40
N GLY A 54 5.87 6.22 12.42
CA GLY A 54 6.84 5.16 12.66
C GLY A 54 7.10 4.29 11.44
N TRP A 55 8.28 3.67 11.38
CA TRP A 55 8.70 2.83 10.24
C TRP A 55 7.73 1.68 9.99
N SER A 56 7.11 1.13 11.05
CA SER A 56 6.17 0.02 10.97
C SER A 56 4.70 0.45 10.98
N GLY A 57 4.44 1.76 11.00
CA GLY A 57 3.11 2.35 11.17
C GLY A 57 2.52 2.23 12.58
N ASP A 58 3.33 1.95 13.60
CA ASP A 58 2.89 1.75 15.00
C ASP A 58 2.67 3.05 15.80
N GLY A 59 2.83 4.21 15.16
CA GLY A 59 2.72 5.52 15.80
C GLY A 59 3.99 5.95 16.55
N ARG A 60 5.05 5.13 16.56
CA ARG A 60 6.34 5.49 17.18
C ARG A 60 7.20 6.22 16.15
N LYS A 61 7.01 7.53 16.09
CA LYS A 61 7.74 8.44 15.20
C LYS A 61 9.24 8.17 15.17
N THR A 62 9.84 8.32 14.00
CA THR A 62 11.29 8.16 13.81
C THR A 62 12.03 9.49 13.82
N ASP A 63 11.32 10.61 13.66
CA ASP A 63 11.84 11.96 13.84
C ASP A 63 11.21 12.60 15.08
N ASN A 64 12.02 12.87 16.09
CA ASN A 64 11.56 13.46 17.35
C ASN A 64 11.06 14.90 17.22
N GLN A 65 11.37 15.59 16.12
CA GLN A 65 10.88 16.93 15.82
C GLN A 65 9.47 16.92 15.22
N MET A 66 8.99 15.76 14.77
CA MET A 66 7.66 15.60 14.22
C MET A 66 6.60 15.37 15.31
N PRO A 67 5.34 15.77 15.06
CA PRO A 67 4.23 15.44 15.94
C PRO A 67 3.94 13.93 15.91
N ASP A 68 3.31 13.45 16.97
CA ASP A 68 2.97 12.02 17.07
C ASP A 68 1.88 11.66 16.05
N GLY A 69 2.16 10.66 15.22
CA GLY A 69 1.20 10.09 14.28
C GLY A 69 0.34 9.02 14.94
N ALA A 70 -0.84 8.78 14.38
CA ALA A 70 -1.69 7.67 14.81
C ALA A 70 -1.02 6.31 14.55
N ASN A 71 -1.33 5.32 15.41
CA ASN A 71 -0.99 3.93 15.16
C ASN A 71 -1.86 3.38 14.01
N LEU A 72 -1.27 3.29 12.82
CA LEU A 72 -1.93 2.81 11.61
C LEU A 72 -2.23 1.31 11.67
N ARG A 73 -1.49 0.55 12.48
CA ARG A 73 -1.68 -0.90 12.62
C ARG A 73 -2.99 -1.27 13.29
N GLU A 74 -3.56 -0.34 14.04
CA GLU A 74 -4.85 -0.44 14.72
C GLU A 74 -5.95 0.40 14.04
N SER A 75 -5.66 0.95 12.85
CA SER A 75 -6.62 1.75 12.10
C SER A 75 -7.88 0.97 11.73
N ALA A 76 -9.04 1.60 11.95
CA ALA A 76 -10.35 1.11 11.50
C ALA A 76 -10.77 1.69 10.14
N LEU A 77 -9.95 2.55 9.53
CA LEU A 77 -10.26 3.16 8.23
C LEU A 77 -10.34 2.11 7.12
N ASP A 78 -11.29 2.28 6.21
CA ASP A 78 -11.31 1.52 4.96
C ASP A 78 -10.35 2.13 3.92
N ARG A 79 -10.27 1.49 2.76
CA ARG A 79 -9.34 1.88 1.69
C ARG A 79 -9.58 3.31 1.20
N ASP A 80 -10.83 3.68 0.96
CA ASP A 80 -11.20 4.98 0.41
C ASP A 80 -10.98 6.10 1.43
N MET A 81 -11.19 5.80 2.72
CA MET A 81 -10.85 6.71 3.81
C MET A 81 -9.33 6.94 3.91
N VAL A 82 -8.51 5.91 3.75
CA VAL A 82 -7.03 6.05 3.75
C VAL A 82 -6.57 6.83 2.52
N VAL A 83 -7.12 6.54 1.34
CA VAL A 83 -6.84 7.30 0.11
C VAL A 83 -7.17 8.79 0.31
N THR A 84 -8.36 9.08 0.85
CA THR A 84 -8.80 10.45 1.15
C THR A 84 -7.88 11.13 2.16
N ALA A 85 -7.51 10.44 3.24
CA ALA A 85 -6.62 10.98 4.27
C ALA A 85 -5.24 11.34 3.71
N ILE A 86 -4.67 10.53 2.81
CA ILE A 86 -3.38 10.83 2.16
C ILE A 86 -3.53 11.99 1.16
N LYS A 87 -4.55 11.94 0.28
CA LYS A 87 -4.79 13.00 -0.72
C LYS A 87 -4.98 14.36 -0.07
N CYS A 88 -5.84 14.40 0.94
CA CYS A 88 -6.37 15.64 1.50
C CYS A 88 -5.71 16.06 2.80
N GLY A 89 -4.85 15.22 3.38
CA GLY A 89 -4.36 15.43 4.73
C GLY A 89 -5.48 15.37 5.76
N ARG A 90 -5.19 15.84 6.97
CA ARG A 90 -6.18 15.95 8.05
C ARG A 90 -6.28 17.40 8.53
N PRO A 91 -7.28 18.17 8.04
CA PRO A 91 -7.52 19.52 8.52
C PRO A 91 -7.56 19.62 10.06
N GLY A 92 -7.01 20.70 10.60
CA GLY A 92 -6.85 20.90 12.04
C GLY A 92 -5.81 20.00 12.72
N ASN A 93 -5.06 19.19 11.95
CA ASN A 93 -3.95 18.37 12.42
C ASN A 93 -2.70 18.64 11.56
N ASN A 94 -1.58 18.00 11.92
CA ASN A 94 -0.30 18.20 11.23
C ASN A 94 -0.06 17.25 10.04
N MET A 95 -1.03 16.41 9.67
CA MET A 95 -0.87 15.53 8.50
C MET A 95 -1.11 16.35 7.22
N PRO A 96 -0.10 16.57 6.38
CA PRO A 96 -0.21 17.41 5.19
C PRO A 96 -1.07 16.76 4.11
N ALA A 97 -1.56 17.57 3.17
CA ALA A 97 -2.20 17.08 1.97
C ALA A 97 -1.16 16.73 0.90
N PHE A 98 -1.19 15.51 0.37
CA PHE A 98 -0.19 15.06 -0.62
C PHE A 98 -0.66 15.21 -2.08
N ASP A 99 -1.96 15.38 -2.34
CA ASP A 99 -2.44 15.74 -3.68
C ASP A 99 -2.13 17.22 -3.97
N ARG A 100 -1.44 17.47 -5.09
CA ARG A 100 -1.13 18.83 -5.56
C ARG A 100 -2.39 19.70 -5.77
N LEU A 101 -3.52 19.07 -6.06
CA LEU A 101 -4.81 19.73 -6.31
C LEU A 101 -5.73 19.64 -5.08
N ALA A 102 -5.23 19.28 -3.90
CA ALA A 102 -6.03 19.27 -2.69
C ALA A 102 -6.69 20.64 -2.46
N TYR A 103 -8.01 20.63 -2.22
CA TYR A 103 -8.84 21.82 -1.96
C TYR A 103 -8.93 22.84 -3.10
N SER A 104 -8.50 22.51 -4.34
CA SER A 104 -8.66 23.41 -5.47
C SER A 104 -10.06 23.39 -6.08
N ASP A 105 -10.78 22.27 -5.96
CA ASP A 105 -12.04 22.02 -6.67
C ASP A 105 -13.11 21.30 -5.81
N GLY A 106 -12.90 21.19 -4.50
CA GLY A 106 -13.86 20.58 -3.58
C GLY A 106 -13.72 19.07 -3.42
N ARG A 107 -12.77 18.41 -4.11
CA ARG A 107 -12.54 16.96 -3.98
C ARG A 107 -12.20 16.50 -2.55
N CYS A 108 -11.65 17.41 -1.73
CA CYS A 108 -11.21 17.13 -0.38
C CYS A 108 -12.27 17.54 0.63
N TYR A 109 -13.00 16.54 1.14
CA TYR A 109 -14.07 16.72 2.13
C TYR A 109 -15.19 17.70 1.71
N GLY A 110 -15.35 17.98 0.41
CA GLY A 110 -16.29 18.99 -0.09
C GLY A 110 -15.83 20.44 0.15
N LEU A 111 -14.57 20.66 0.52
CA LEU A 111 -14.04 21.96 0.90
C LEU A 111 -13.13 22.55 -0.17
N LEU A 112 -13.26 23.86 -0.38
CA LEU A 112 -12.30 24.69 -1.11
C LEU A 112 -11.27 25.30 -0.17
N LYS A 113 -10.15 25.76 -0.71
CA LYS A 113 -9.09 26.46 0.04
C LYS A 113 -9.63 27.66 0.84
N SER A 114 -10.62 28.39 0.30
CA SER A 114 -11.28 29.51 0.97
C SER A 114 -12.10 29.12 2.21
N GLN A 115 -12.40 27.83 2.38
CA GLN A 115 -13.20 27.28 3.49
C GLN A 115 -12.32 26.55 4.52
N MET A 116 -11.00 26.53 4.35
CA MET A 116 -10.09 25.87 5.28
C MET A 116 -9.87 26.68 6.57
N SER A 117 -9.45 25.99 7.63
CA SER A 117 -9.11 26.62 8.91
C SER A 117 -7.98 27.65 8.77
N ALA A 118 -8.02 28.67 9.63
CA ALA A 118 -6.96 29.68 9.70
C ALA A 118 -5.58 29.11 10.06
N THR A 119 -5.53 27.97 10.76
CA THR A 119 -4.31 27.17 10.93
C THR A 119 -4.17 26.26 9.72
N PRO A 120 -3.21 26.52 8.81
CA PRO A 120 -2.97 25.64 7.68
C PRO A 120 -2.28 24.36 8.12
N MET A 121 -2.50 23.27 7.39
CA MET A 121 -1.63 22.10 7.46
C MET A 121 -0.23 22.46 6.94
N PRO A 122 0.84 21.79 7.41
CA PRO A 122 2.15 21.97 6.81
C PRO A 122 2.16 21.51 5.35
N ASP A 123 3.16 21.95 4.59
CA ASP A 123 3.43 21.41 3.27
C ASP A 123 3.99 19.97 3.38
N PRO A 124 3.63 19.06 2.47
CA PRO A 124 4.23 17.73 2.45
C PRO A 124 5.70 17.80 1.99
N PRO A 125 6.54 16.83 2.38
CA PRO A 125 7.91 16.71 1.86
C PRO A 125 7.96 16.59 0.33
N ALA A 126 6.94 15.95 -0.25
CA ALA A 126 6.72 15.85 -1.68
C ALA A 126 5.22 15.69 -1.97
N THR A 127 4.78 16.18 -3.13
CA THR A 127 3.45 15.83 -3.65
C THR A 127 3.47 14.44 -4.28
N LEU A 128 2.33 13.76 -4.28
CA LEU A 128 2.16 12.40 -4.79
C LEU A 128 1.20 12.39 -5.98
N GLN A 129 1.53 11.56 -6.98
CA GLN A 129 0.58 11.21 -8.03
C GLN A 129 -0.44 10.20 -7.51
N ASN A 130 -1.61 10.11 -8.16
CA ASN A 130 -2.63 9.12 -7.79
C ASN A 130 -2.07 7.70 -7.70
N ARG A 131 -1.28 7.25 -8.68
CA ARG A 131 -0.65 5.93 -8.66
C ARG A 131 0.26 5.68 -7.45
N GLU A 132 0.91 6.72 -6.94
CA GLU A 132 1.79 6.62 -5.77
C GLU A 132 0.97 6.52 -4.49
N ILE A 133 -0.14 7.27 -4.41
CA ILE A 133 -1.08 7.17 -3.29
C ILE A 133 -1.69 5.76 -3.24
N GLU A 134 -2.13 5.23 -4.38
CA GLU A 134 -2.67 3.86 -4.44
C GLU A 134 -1.62 2.83 -4.02
N ALA A 135 -0.37 2.95 -4.48
CA ALA A 135 0.71 2.04 -4.07
C ALA A 135 0.99 2.10 -2.55
N ILE A 136 1.00 3.29 -1.94
CA ILE A 136 1.13 3.42 -0.47
C ILE A 136 -0.05 2.72 0.21
N VAL A 137 -1.27 2.91 -0.27
CA VAL A 137 -2.48 2.30 0.31
C VAL A 137 -2.40 0.78 0.21
N ASP A 138 -1.99 0.25 -0.94
CA ASP A 138 -1.83 -1.19 -1.14
C ASP A 138 -0.78 -1.78 -0.20
N PHE A 139 0.37 -1.11 -0.04
CA PHE A 139 1.36 -1.45 0.98
C PHE A 139 0.78 -1.43 2.40
N LEU A 140 0.06 -0.37 2.77
CA LEU A 140 -0.51 -0.22 4.10
C LEU A 140 -1.49 -1.36 4.42
N PHE A 141 -2.39 -1.71 3.50
CA PHE A 141 -3.32 -2.82 3.71
C PHE A 141 -2.65 -4.20 3.66
N ALA A 142 -1.57 -4.35 2.90
CA ALA A 142 -0.82 -5.60 2.84
C ALA A 142 0.02 -5.85 4.10
N LYS A 143 0.63 -4.82 4.69
CA LYS A 143 1.72 -4.98 5.69
C LYS A 143 1.54 -4.23 7.01
N VAL A 144 0.62 -3.26 7.09
CA VAL A 144 0.52 -2.33 8.22
C VAL A 144 -0.85 -2.37 8.91
N ILE A 145 -1.90 -1.97 8.20
CA ILE A 145 -3.26 -1.82 8.73
C ILE A 145 -3.83 -3.17 9.18
N LYS A 146 -4.52 -3.18 10.33
CA LYS A 146 -5.13 -4.36 10.95
C LYS A 146 -4.14 -5.49 11.30
N GLN A 147 -2.84 -5.21 11.32
CA GLN A 147 -1.82 -6.18 11.71
C GLN A 147 -1.56 -6.20 13.23
N GLY A 148 -2.18 -5.31 14.01
CA GLY A 148 -1.99 -5.23 15.47
C GLY A 148 -0.53 -4.98 15.86
N LYS A 149 -0.13 -5.29 17.11
CA LYS A 149 1.25 -5.08 17.56
C LYS A 149 2.29 -5.80 16.69
N MET A 150 3.42 -5.14 16.48
CA MET A 150 4.57 -5.71 15.77
C MET A 150 5.19 -6.84 16.60
N ASN A 151 5.62 -7.90 15.93
CA ASN A 151 6.41 -8.99 16.50
C ASN A 151 7.47 -9.43 15.47
N GLN A 152 8.35 -10.36 15.84
CA GLN A 152 9.42 -10.84 14.95
C GLN A 152 8.88 -11.38 13.61
N GLU A 153 7.81 -12.19 13.62
CA GLU A 153 7.25 -12.77 12.41
C GLU A 153 6.73 -11.70 11.45
N LYS A 154 5.93 -10.75 11.96
CA LYS A 154 5.40 -9.63 11.16
C LYS A 154 6.51 -8.73 10.64
N CYS A 155 7.62 -8.60 11.39
CA CYS A 155 8.79 -7.86 10.93
C CYS A 155 9.43 -8.54 9.72
N VAL A 156 9.60 -9.87 9.77
CA VAL A 156 10.13 -10.62 8.63
C VAL A 156 9.22 -10.48 7.40
N GLN A 157 7.90 -10.55 7.62
CA GLN A 157 6.91 -10.35 6.55
C GLN A 157 6.91 -8.92 6.00
N PHE A 158 7.14 -7.91 6.85
CA PHE A 158 7.23 -6.50 6.46
C PHE A 158 8.40 -6.28 5.49
N TRP A 159 9.58 -6.79 5.83
CA TRP A 159 10.80 -6.58 5.03
C TRP A 159 10.99 -7.57 3.88
N GLY A 160 10.16 -8.63 3.79
CA GLY A 160 10.37 -9.70 2.82
C GLY A 160 11.65 -10.51 3.08
N GLY A 161 12.19 -10.43 4.30
CA GLY A 161 13.46 -11.01 4.70
C GLY A 161 13.67 -10.86 6.21
N ASN A 162 14.77 -11.38 6.75
CA ASN A 162 15.04 -11.34 8.19
C ASN A 162 16.21 -10.41 8.53
N PRO A 163 16.04 -9.08 8.43
CA PRO A 163 17.08 -8.15 8.83
C PRO A 163 17.37 -8.26 10.34
N PRO A 164 18.59 -7.91 10.80
CA PRO A 164 18.97 -8.02 12.22
C PRO A 164 17.98 -7.36 13.19
N LEU A 165 17.34 -6.26 12.78
CA LEU A 165 16.36 -5.54 13.59
C LEU A 165 15.16 -6.41 14.00
N CYS A 166 14.76 -7.39 13.19
CA CYS A 166 13.64 -8.26 13.54
C CYS A 166 13.97 -9.15 14.74
N GLY A 167 15.24 -9.51 14.94
CA GLY A 167 15.69 -10.25 16.13
C GLY A 167 15.69 -9.41 17.42
N LEU A 168 15.53 -8.09 17.32
CA LEU A 168 15.45 -7.18 18.47
C LEU A 168 14.00 -6.93 18.91
N ILE A 169 13.01 -7.37 18.14
CA ILE A 169 11.60 -7.20 18.47
C ILE A 169 11.20 -8.33 19.43
N THR A 170 11.16 -8.00 20.71
CA THR A 170 10.63 -8.89 21.75
C THR A 170 9.12 -9.10 21.55
N GLN A 171 8.65 -10.32 21.78
CA GLN A 171 7.24 -10.70 21.64
C GLN A 171 6.30 -9.93 22.58
#